data_AF-A0A7X6PLD4-F1
#
_entry.id   AF-A0A7X6PLD4-F1
#
_cell.length_a   1.000
_cell.length_b   1.000
_cell.length_c   1.000
_cell.angle_alpha   90.00
_cell.angle_beta   90.00
_cell.angle_gamma   90.00
#
_symmetry.space_group_name_H-M   'P 1'
#
loop_
_entity.id
_entity.type
_entity.pdbx_description
1 polymer ?
#
loop_
_entity_poly.entity_id
_entity_poly.type
_entity_poly.pdbx_seq_one_letter_code
_entity_poly.pdbx_strand_id
1 'polypeptide(L)'
;MSTSLPVISLAKLTGTGPERDTEIARLRQVTHEIGFFYLADHGVPEELQAEMFTVAKEFFALPQEAKEEIAFTDNPHYRGYSRLGEEFTQGKLDWREQIDYGADRPAWNEGLDTHPWRVLEGPNPWPSALPRMKPLITDWQDRLSAVGLDLLRAWAESLGQAPDYFDGIFDHPHPMMKLAHYPAPANEEAGQGVGAHHDAGVLTLLLPEEGSGGLQVQRNGEWIDVEALPNLFIVNIGELLEAATDGYLVSTPHRVLPSPPGTARFSIPFFLTPNLDARFPRIELPPELAAAARGLGRDMAGQEISDISGLNTLKSRLRAHPETTARYHAELAASLA
;
A
#
# COMPACT_ATOMS: atom_id res chain seq x y z
N MET A 1 -1.96 -27.05 -10.60
CA MET A 1 -1.73 -26.23 -9.39
C MET A 1 -2.80 -25.15 -9.38
N SER A 2 -3.36 -24.80 -8.22
CA SER A 2 -4.39 -23.75 -8.14
C SER A 2 -3.82 -22.42 -8.63
N THR A 3 -4.51 -21.77 -9.57
CA THR A 3 -4.16 -20.45 -10.12
C THR A 3 -4.66 -19.30 -9.25
N SER A 4 -5.47 -19.59 -8.22
CA SER A 4 -6.00 -18.59 -7.29
C SER A 4 -5.11 -18.42 -6.05
N LEU A 5 -5.10 -17.20 -5.50
CA LEU A 5 -4.38 -16.90 -4.27
C LEU A 5 -4.95 -17.67 -3.07
N PRO A 6 -4.11 -18.05 -2.09
CA PRO A 6 -4.60 -18.65 -0.85
C PRO A 6 -5.47 -17.68 -0.05
N VAL A 7 -6.44 -18.21 0.70
CA VAL A 7 -7.25 -17.43 1.65
C VAL A 7 -6.76 -17.66 3.09
N ILE A 8 -6.50 -16.58 3.82
CA ILE A 8 -6.14 -16.55 5.24
C ILE A 8 -7.26 -15.86 6.02
N SER A 9 -7.63 -16.38 7.19
CA SER A 9 -8.67 -15.81 8.07
C SER A 9 -8.05 -15.02 9.22
N LEU A 10 -8.37 -13.72 9.33
CA LEU A 10 -7.88 -12.89 10.44
C LEU A 10 -8.41 -13.39 11.79
N ALA A 11 -9.69 -13.75 11.85
CA ALA A 11 -10.32 -14.27 13.06
C ALA A 11 -9.62 -15.56 13.59
N LYS A 12 -9.09 -16.40 12.69
CA LYS A 12 -8.29 -17.56 13.10
C LYS A 12 -6.91 -17.15 13.63
N LEU A 13 -6.26 -16.16 13.01
CA LEU A 13 -4.96 -15.64 13.46
C LEU A 13 -5.03 -15.01 14.86
N THR A 14 -6.10 -14.27 15.15
CA THR A 14 -6.32 -13.59 16.43
C THR A 14 -7.10 -14.43 17.45
N GLY A 15 -7.51 -15.64 17.05
CA GLY A 15 -8.25 -16.59 17.88
C GLY A 15 -7.40 -17.29 18.94
N THR A 16 -7.78 -18.52 19.30
CA THR A 16 -7.03 -19.37 20.24
C THR A 16 -7.11 -20.84 19.82
N GLY A 17 -6.15 -21.65 20.31
CA GLY A 17 -6.16 -23.11 20.09
C GLY A 17 -5.55 -23.56 18.76
N PRO A 18 -5.69 -24.85 18.40
CA PRO A 18 -4.92 -25.47 17.31
C PRO A 18 -5.18 -24.89 15.92
N GLU A 19 -6.37 -24.34 15.68
CA GLU A 19 -6.71 -23.71 14.39
C GLU A 19 -5.90 -22.43 14.17
N ARG A 20 -5.63 -21.68 15.23
CA ARG A 20 -4.78 -20.48 15.20
C ARG A 20 -3.35 -20.84 14.82
N ASP A 21 -2.77 -21.83 15.48
CA ASP A 21 -1.38 -22.24 15.24
C ASP A 21 -1.21 -22.75 13.80
N THR A 22 -2.23 -23.46 13.30
CA THR A 22 -2.30 -23.89 11.89
C THR A 22 -2.33 -22.70 10.94
N GLU A 23 -3.16 -21.68 11.23
CA GLU A 23 -3.29 -20.51 10.37
C GLU A 23 -2.04 -19.62 10.40
N ILE A 24 -1.36 -19.48 11.55
CA ILE A 24 -0.07 -18.79 11.67
C ILE A 24 1.00 -19.47 10.81
N ALA A 25 1.08 -20.81 10.86
CA ALA A 25 2.01 -21.56 10.02
C ALA A 25 1.69 -21.40 8.53
N ARG A 26 0.40 -21.34 8.18
CA ARG A 26 -0.08 -21.14 6.82
C ARG A 26 0.20 -19.72 6.31
N LEU A 27 0.01 -18.70 7.14
CA LEU A 27 0.37 -17.31 6.84
C LEU A 27 1.84 -17.22 6.45
N ARG A 28 2.74 -17.80 7.26
CA ARG A 28 4.18 -17.86 6.96
C ARG A 28 4.45 -18.56 5.63
N GLN A 29 3.88 -19.74 5.42
CA GLN A 29 4.13 -20.51 4.20
C GLN A 29 3.71 -19.72 2.95
N VAL A 30 2.49 -19.17 2.95
CA VAL A 30 1.96 -18.41 1.81
C VAL A 30 2.81 -17.17 1.52
N THR A 31 3.21 -16.46 2.56
CA THR A 31 4.00 -15.22 2.41
C THR A 31 5.47 -15.48 2.10
N HIS A 32 5.99 -16.66 2.43
CA HIS A 32 7.28 -17.15 1.94
C HIS A 32 7.23 -17.58 0.47
N GLU A 33 6.14 -18.19 0.00
CA GLU A 33 6.03 -18.73 -1.36
C GLU A 33 5.65 -17.68 -2.42
N ILE A 34 4.72 -16.78 -2.11
CA ILE A 34 4.17 -15.80 -3.06
C ILE A 34 3.99 -14.40 -2.47
N GLY A 35 3.95 -14.23 -1.14
CA GLY A 35 3.79 -12.89 -0.58
C GLY A 35 2.44 -12.21 -0.82
N PHE A 36 1.46 -12.93 -1.40
CA PHE A 36 0.10 -12.47 -1.69
C PHE A 36 -0.95 -13.49 -1.22
N PHE A 37 -2.06 -12.99 -0.68
CA PHE A 37 -3.20 -13.81 -0.25
C PHE A 37 -4.49 -12.99 -0.18
N TYR A 38 -5.63 -13.67 -0.13
CA TYR A 38 -6.89 -13.05 0.28
C TYR A 38 -7.04 -13.11 1.80
N LEU A 39 -7.47 -12.02 2.43
CA LEU A 39 -7.80 -11.96 3.84
C LEU A 39 -9.31 -12.02 4.01
N ALA A 40 -9.78 -13.03 4.74
CA ALA A 40 -11.16 -13.22 5.18
C ALA A 40 -11.33 -12.88 6.67
N ASP A 41 -12.57 -12.77 7.11
CA ASP A 41 -12.95 -12.62 8.52
C ASP A 41 -12.23 -11.44 9.23
N HIS A 42 -11.97 -10.37 8.48
CA HIS A 42 -11.19 -9.20 8.94
C HIS A 42 -11.98 -8.23 9.83
N GLY A 43 -13.29 -8.41 9.98
CA GLY A 43 -14.14 -7.60 10.87
C GLY A 43 -14.47 -6.18 10.39
N VAL A 44 -13.90 -5.73 9.26
CA VAL A 44 -14.32 -4.49 8.59
C VAL A 44 -15.75 -4.65 8.02
N PRO A 45 -16.73 -3.82 8.42
CA PRO A 45 -18.12 -3.94 7.97
C PRO A 45 -18.27 -3.80 6.46
N GLU A 46 -19.10 -4.63 5.84
CA GLU A 46 -19.39 -4.56 4.39
C GLU A 46 -20.08 -3.24 4.02
N GLU A 47 -20.89 -2.67 4.92
CA GLU A 47 -21.54 -1.38 4.72
C GLU A 47 -20.50 -0.26 4.57
N LEU A 48 -19.44 -0.29 5.38
CA LEU A 48 -18.34 0.68 5.29
C LEU A 48 -17.57 0.52 3.96
N GLN A 49 -17.32 -0.72 3.53
CA GLN A 49 -16.70 -1.01 2.24
C GLN A 49 -17.53 -0.44 1.07
N ALA A 50 -18.85 -0.63 1.11
CA ALA A 50 -19.78 -0.08 0.12
C ALA A 50 -19.83 1.46 0.14
N GLU A 51 -19.81 2.08 1.33
CA GLU A 51 -19.75 3.53 1.47
C GLU A 51 -18.46 4.13 0.89
N MET A 52 -17.33 3.44 1.07
CA MET A 52 -16.05 3.84 0.49
C MET A 52 -16.07 3.85 -1.05
N PHE A 53 -16.66 2.83 -1.69
CA PHE A 53 -16.84 2.85 -3.14
C PHE A 53 -17.84 3.92 -3.59
N THR A 54 -18.92 4.12 -2.83
CA THR A 54 -19.93 5.14 -3.12
C THR A 54 -19.31 6.53 -3.11
N VAL A 55 -18.52 6.87 -2.08
CA VAL A 55 -17.88 8.19 -2.00
C VAL A 55 -16.80 8.38 -3.05
N ALA A 56 -16.06 7.31 -3.41
CA ALA A 56 -15.10 7.36 -4.51
C ALA A 56 -15.82 7.70 -5.83
N LYS A 57 -16.91 6.98 -6.14
CA LYS A 57 -17.73 7.22 -7.34
C LYS A 57 -18.30 8.64 -7.38
N GLU A 58 -18.81 9.14 -6.25
CA GLU A 58 -19.28 10.53 -6.14
C GLU A 58 -18.17 11.53 -6.43
N PHE A 59 -16.98 11.36 -5.84
CA PHE A 59 -15.85 12.25 -6.08
C PHE A 59 -15.41 12.25 -7.54
N PHE A 60 -15.21 11.07 -8.14
CA PHE A 60 -14.71 10.98 -9.52
C PHE A 60 -15.74 11.44 -10.56
N ALA A 61 -17.03 11.50 -10.19
CA ALA A 61 -18.10 12.09 -10.99
C ALA A 61 -18.20 13.63 -10.88
N LEU A 62 -17.47 14.27 -9.96
CA LEU A 62 -17.46 15.73 -9.84
C LEU A 62 -16.88 16.41 -11.10
N PRO A 63 -17.28 17.66 -11.37
CA PRO A 63 -16.61 18.49 -12.37
C PRO A 63 -15.11 18.58 -12.10
N GLN A 64 -14.31 18.63 -13.17
CA GLN A 64 -12.85 18.60 -13.08
C GLN A 64 -12.29 19.69 -12.14
N GLU A 65 -12.84 20.90 -12.18
CA GLU A 65 -12.46 22.01 -11.30
C GLU A 65 -12.65 21.70 -9.80
N ALA A 66 -13.71 20.96 -9.44
CA ALA A 66 -13.95 20.55 -8.06
C ALA A 66 -13.00 19.44 -7.60
N LYS A 67 -12.56 18.56 -8.51
CA LYS A 67 -11.51 17.56 -8.19
C LYS A 67 -10.16 18.23 -8.00
N GLU A 68 -9.87 19.27 -8.78
CA GLU A 68 -8.62 20.05 -8.73
C GLU A 68 -8.50 20.97 -7.52
N GLU A 69 -9.59 21.21 -6.78
CA GLU A 69 -9.55 21.90 -5.47
C GLU A 69 -8.51 21.25 -4.53
N ILE A 70 -8.34 19.93 -4.64
CA ILE A 70 -7.43 19.15 -3.81
C ILE A 70 -6.23 18.63 -4.62
N ALA A 71 -5.79 19.34 -5.66
CA ALA A 71 -4.71 18.89 -6.55
C ALA A 71 -3.45 18.43 -5.79
N PHE A 72 -2.93 17.27 -6.18
CA PHE A 72 -1.75 16.67 -5.56
C PHE A 72 -0.51 17.58 -5.65
N THR A 73 -0.35 18.27 -6.78
CA THR A 73 0.76 19.19 -7.05
C THR A 73 0.71 20.47 -6.21
N ASP A 74 -0.42 20.76 -5.57
CA ASP A 74 -0.60 21.90 -4.68
C ASP A 74 -0.33 21.57 -3.21
N ASN A 75 -0.15 20.30 -2.84
CA ASN A 75 0.11 19.88 -1.47
C ASN A 75 1.61 19.51 -1.26
N PRO A 76 2.34 20.16 -0.33
CA PRO A 76 3.75 19.87 -0.09
C PRO A 76 4.00 18.51 0.58
N HIS A 77 2.97 17.82 1.06
CA HIS A 77 3.06 16.54 1.75
C HIS A 77 2.72 15.34 0.84
N TYR A 78 2.65 15.55 -0.48
CA TYR A 78 2.37 14.52 -1.49
C TYR A 78 1.02 13.82 -1.28
N ARG A 79 -0.04 14.62 -1.14
CA ARG A 79 -1.43 14.18 -0.93
C ARG A 79 -2.37 14.95 -1.86
N GLY A 80 -3.48 14.34 -2.24
CA GLY A 80 -4.49 14.97 -3.06
C GLY A 80 -4.72 14.25 -4.38
N TYR A 81 -5.44 14.91 -5.27
CA TYR A 81 -5.93 14.37 -6.52
C TYR A 81 -4.88 14.49 -7.64
N SER A 82 -4.59 13.35 -8.28
CA SER A 82 -3.84 13.29 -9.56
C SER A 82 -4.82 13.04 -10.70
N ARG A 83 -4.74 13.87 -11.74
CA ARG A 83 -5.57 13.75 -12.94
C ARG A 83 -5.20 12.50 -13.73
N LEU A 84 -6.15 12.01 -14.52
CA LEU A 84 -5.89 11.00 -15.53
C LEU A 84 -4.71 11.42 -16.42
N GLY A 85 -3.68 10.59 -16.49
CA GLY A 85 -2.51 10.86 -17.31
C GLY A 85 -1.34 11.54 -16.58
N GLU A 86 -1.40 11.71 -15.26
CA GLU A 86 -0.31 12.34 -14.48
C GLU A 86 0.61 11.33 -13.79
N GLU A 87 0.18 10.08 -13.66
CA GLU A 87 0.95 9.04 -12.96
C GLU A 87 1.75 8.17 -13.94
N PHE A 88 2.97 7.81 -13.54
CA PHE A 88 3.87 6.99 -14.35
C PHE A 88 4.48 5.86 -13.52
N THR A 89 4.47 4.65 -14.06
CA THR A 89 5.20 3.51 -13.50
C THR A 89 6.18 2.98 -14.55
N GLN A 90 7.46 2.87 -14.17
CA GLN A 90 8.57 2.49 -15.08
C GLN A 90 8.63 3.34 -16.37
N GLY A 91 8.32 4.64 -16.27
CA GLY A 91 8.36 5.57 -17.40
C GLY A 91 7.21 5.42 -18.41
N LYS A 92 6.20 4.60 -18.10
CA LYS A 92 4.96 4.45 -18.88
C LYS A 92 3.79 5.05 -18.11
N LEU A 93 2.85 5.62 -18.86
CA LEU A 93 1.66 6.24 -18.31
C LEU A 93 0.73 5.21 -17.65
N ASP A 94 0.31 5.49 -16.43
CA ASP A 94 -0.71 4.72 -15.72
C ASP A 94 -2.10 5.28 -16.06
N TRP A 95 -2.96 4.46 -16.68
CA TRP A 95 -4.31 4.87 -17.09
C TRP A 95 -5.29 4.86 -15.92
N ARG A 96 -5.12 5.83 -15.02
CA ARG A 96 -5.98 6.07 -13.85
C ARG A 96 -5.97 7.54 -13.45
N GLU A 97 -7.03 7.97 -12.80
CA GLU A 97 -7.02 9.12 -11.90
C GLU A 97 -7.09 8.62 -10.45
N GLN A 98 -6.55 9.36 -9.49
CA GLN A 98 -6.52 8.91 -8.09
C GLN A 98 -6.53 10.05 -7.09
N ILE A 99 -6.79 9.72 -5.82
CA ILE A 99 -6.55 10.60 -4.68
C ILE A 99 -5.61 9.89 -3.71
N ASP A 100 -4.50 10.53 -3.34
CA ASP A 100 -3.60 10.07 -2.29
C ASP A 100 -3.98 10.72 -0.95
N TYR A 101 -4.28 9.88 0.04
CA TYR A 101 -4.46 10.29 1.44
C TYR A 101 -3.47 9.55 2.33
N GLY A 102 -3.30 10.04 3.54
CA GLY A 102 -2.60 9.30 4.61
C GLY A 102 -2.97 9.89 5.96
N ALA A 103 -2.10 9.83 6.97
CA ALA A 103 -2.40 10.42 8.27
C ALA A 103 -2.71 11.93 8.14
N ASP A 104 -3.89 12.37 8.61
CA ASP A 104 -4.33 13.78 8.62
C ASP A 104 -3.83 14.47 9.89
N ARG A 105 -2.67 15.14 9.79
CA ARG A 105 -2.00 15.76 10.95
C ARG A 105 -1.55 17.20 10.61
N PRO A 106 -1.30 18.06 11.61
CA PRO A 106 -0.61 19.32 11.36
C PRO A 106 0.75 19.07 10.69
N ALA A 107 1.18 20.00 9.83
CA ALA A 107 2.49 19.92 9.19
C ALA A 107 3.61 19.89 10.23
N TRP A 108 4.57 18.98 10.04
CA TRP A 108 5.77 18.92 10.89
C TRP A 108 6.81 19.92 10.37
N ASN A 109 7.10 20.96 11.16
CA ASN A 109 8.00 22.06 10.73
C ASN A 109 9.37 22.09 11.44
N GLU A 110 9.60 21.21 12.41
CA GLU A 110 10.82 21.20 13.23
C GLU A 110 11.77 20.04 12.89
N GLY A 111 13.08 20.32 12.89
CA GLY A 111 14.13 19.30 12.73
C GLY A 111 14.27 18.74 11.32
N LEU A 112 13.80 19.45 10.29
CA LEU A 112 13.87 19.01 8.89
C LEU A 112 15.30 18.95 8.32
N ASP A 113 16.25 19.63 8.96
CA ASP A 113 17.68 19.58 8.65
C ASP A 113 18.32 18.23 9.00
N THR A 114 17.82 17.57 10.05
CA THR A 114 18.31 16.28 10.55
C THR A 114 17.39 15.11 10.19
N HIS A 115 16.08 15.38 10.07
CA HIS A 115 15.03 14.41 9.78
C HIS A 115 14.18 14.91 8.60
N PRO A 116 14.77 15.03 7.40
CA PRO A 116 14.11 15.67 6.26
C PRO A 116 12.82 14.96 5.81
N TRP A 117 12.66 13.67 6.10
CA TRP A 117 11.46 12.91 5.76
C TRP A 117 10.21 13.36 6.51
N ARG A 118 10.34 14.13 7.59
CA ARG A 118 9.19 14.69 8.31
C ARG A 118 8.37 15.67 7.48
N VAL A 119 8.90 16.19 6.36
CA VAL A 119 8.10 16.97 5.39
C VAL A 119 6.91 16.20 4.82
N LEU A 120 6.92 14.86 4.91
CA LEU A 120 5.81 14.01 4.47
C LEU A 120 4.61 14.07 5.41
N GLU A 121 4.78 14.53 6.66
CA GLU A 121 3.69 14.69 7.61
C GLU A 121 3.03 16.06 7.45
N GLY A 122 1.72 16.03 7.21
CA GLY A 122 0.89 17.22 7.14
C GLY A 122 -0.56 16.90 6.77
N PRO A 123 -1.39 17.94 6.58
CA PRO A 123 -2.81 17.77 6.44
C PRO A 123 -3.18 17.21 5.07
N ASN A 124 -4.21 16.36 5.05
CA ASN A 124 -4.84 15.95 3.81
C ASN A 124 -5.66 17.11 3.23
N PRO A 125 -5.64 17.33 1.90
CA PRO A 125 -6.55 18.27 1.26
C PRO A 125 -7.92 17.60 1.10
N TRP A 126 -8.95 18.15 1.77
CA TRP A 126 -10.31 17.60 1.76
C TRP A 126 -11.20 18.38 0.78
N PRO A 127 -11.95 17.71 -0.12
CA PRO A 127 -12.75 18.41 -1.12
C PRO A 127 -13.97 19.07 -0.48
N SER A 128 -14.16 20.37 -0.70
CA SER A 128 -15.30 21.12 -0.14
C SER A 128 -16.65 20.56 -0.58
N ALA A 129 -16.71 19.98 -1.79
CA ALA A 129 -17.90 19.38 -2.36
C ALA A 129 -18.36 18.09 -1.64
N LEU A 130 -17.45 17.39 -0.94
CA LEU A 130 -17.75 16.13 -0.25
C LEU A 130 -17.19 16.11 1.20
N PRO A 131 -17.72 16.93 2.13
CA PRO A 131 -17.20 17.00 3.50
C PRO A 131 -17.24 15.67 4.27
N ARG A 132 -18.15 14.76 3.87
CA ARG A 132 -18.28 13.42 4.47
C ARG A 132 -17.07 12.52 4.23
N MET A 133 -16.23 12.84 3.23
CA MET A 133 -15.02 12.07 2.94
C MET A 133 -14.07 12.00 4.12
N LYS A 134 -13.88 13.13 4.83
CA LYS A 134 -12.95 13.20 5.96
C LYS A 134 -13.25 12.15 7.05
N PRO A 135 -14.40 12.19 7.74
CA PRO A 135 -14.68 11.23 8.81
C PRO A 135 -14.73 9.78 8.30
N LEU A 136 -15.22 9.54 7.07
CA LEU A 136 -15.31 8.22 6.48
C LEU A 136 -13.92 7.61 6.21
N ILE A 137 -13.02 8.39 5.61
CA ILE A 137 -11.64 7.95 5.33
C ILE A 137 -10.85 7.79 6.63
N THR A 138 -11.08 8.63 7.64
CA THR A 138 -10.47 8.45 8.96
C THR A 138 -10.88 7.12 9.60
N ASP A 139 -12.18 6.79 9.65
CA ASP A 139 -12.64 5.50 10.20
C ASP A 139 -12.08 4.31 9.40
N TRP A 140 -12.00 4.45 8.06
CA TRP A 140 -11.39 3.44 7.19
C TRP A 140 -9.91 3.21 7.52
N GLN A 141 -9.12 4.28 7.65
CA GLN A 141 -7.69 4.20 7.98
C GLN A 141 -7.46 3.60 9.37
N ASP A 142 -8.27 3.96 10.36
CA ASP A 142 -8.14 3.45 11.73
C ASP A 142 -8.38 1.94 11.78
N ARG A 143 -9.45 1.47 11.11
CA ARG A 143 -9.79 0.04 11.02
C ARG A 143 -8.74 -0.77 10.29
N LEU A 144 -8.27 -0.29 9.13
CA LEU A 144 -7.24 -1.00 8.36
C LEU A 144 -5.87 -0.94 9.04
N SER A 145 -5.59 0.10 9.82
CA SER A 145 -4.41 0.13 10.69
C SER A 145 -4.46 -0.99 11.73
N ALA A 146 -5.60 -1.19 12.38
CA ALA A 146 -5.78 -2.28 13.35
C ALA A 146 -5.62 -3.66 12.70
N VAL A 147 -6.26 -3.89 11.55
CA VAL A 147 -6.11 -5.14 10.78
C VAL A 147 -4.65 -5.39 10.39
N GLY A 148 -3.97 -4.36 9.90
CA GLY A 148 -2.57 -4.46 9.51
C GLY A 148 -1.64 -4.78 10.69
N LEU A 149 -1.88 -4.19 11.87
CA LEU A 149 -1.11 -4.49 13.07
C LEU A 149 -1.33 -5.93 13.55
N ASP A 150 -2.56 -6.44 13.50
CA ASP A 150 -2.85 -7.83 13.87
C ASP A 150 -2.14 -8.83 12.93
N LEU A 151 -2.09 -8.53 11.63
CA LEU A 151 -1.29 -9.31 10.67
C LEU A 151 0.20 -9.25 10.98
N LEU A 152 0.71 -8.07 11.34
CA LEU A 152 2.12 -7.89 11.66
C LEU A 152 2.55 -8.66 12.91
N ARG A 153 1.67 -8.71 13.91
CA ARG A 153 1.86 -9.54 15.11
C ARG A 153 1.83 -11.03 14.79
N ALA A 154 0.91 -11.47 13.92
CA ALA A 154 0.87 -12.84 13.45
C ALA A 154 2.13 -13.23 12.66
N TRP A 155 2.67 -12.33 11.82
CA TRP A 155 3.94 -12.55 11.15
C TRP A 155 5.11 -12.65 12.13
N ALA A 156 5.21 -11.72 13.08
CA ALA A 156 6.26 -11.74 14.10
C ALA A 156 6.31 -13.10 14.81
N GLU A 157 5.16 -13.59 15.28
CA GLU A 157 5.06 -14.90 15.92
C GLU A 157 5.39 -16.05 14.97
N SER A 158 4.90 -15.99 13.72
CA SER A 158 5.19 -17.03 12.72
C SER A 158 6.69 -17.17 12.43
N LEU A 159 7.46 -16.09 12.64
CA LEU A 159 8.90 -15.99 12.44
C LEU A 159 9.70 -16.17 13.75
N GLY A 160 9.05 -16.66 14.81
CA GLY A 160 9.69 -16.98 16.09
C GLY A 160 9.95 -15.78 16.99
N GLN A 161 9.37 -14.62 16.70
CA GLN A 161 9.47 -13.42 17.55
C GLN A 161 8.30 -13.33 18.53
N ALA A 162 8.40 -12.40 19.48
CA ALA A 162 7.24 -12.02 20.29
C ALA A 162 6.15 -11.39 19.39
N PRO A 163 4.84 -11.59 19.66
CA PRO A 163 3.79 -11.00 18.83
C PRO A 163 3.91 -9.47 18.71
N ASP A 164 4.29 -8.78 19.78
CA ASP A 164 4.43 -7.32 19.86
C ASP A 164 5.77 -6.77 19.32
N TYR A 165 6.58 -7.60 18.67
CA TYR A 165 7.94 -7.25 18.22
C TYR A 165 8.02 -5.94 17.41
N PHE A 166 7.01 -5.66 16.59
CA PHE A 166 6.96 -4.46 15.76
C PHE A 166 6.14 -3.32 16.36
N ASP A 167 5.40 -3.52 17.45
CA ASP A 167 4.41 -2.53 17.93
C ASP A 167 5.07 -1.17 18.23
N GLY A 168 6.32 -1.18 18.73
CA GLY A 168 7.06 0.04 19.08
C GLY A 168 7.38 0.97 17.90
N ILE A 169 7.40 0.49 16.66
CA ILE A 169 7.63 1.33 15.47
C ILE A 169 6.32 1.86 14.85
N PHE A 170 5.17 1.53 15.44
CA PHE A 170 3.83 2.01 15.06
C PHE A 170 3.20 2.89 16.15
N ASP A 171 4.01 3.55 16.97
CA ASP A 171 3.58 4.52 17.99
C ASP A 171 3.00 5.81 17.37
N HIS A 172 3.54 6.23 16.22
CA HIS A 172 3.09 7.36 15.41
C HIS A 172 3.10 6.98 13.92
N PRO A 173 2.27 6.02 13.50
CA PRO A 173 2.37 5.41 12.18
C PRO A 173 2.04 6.42 11.09
N HIS A 174 2.53 6.17 9.86
CA HIS A 174 2.28 7.02 8.71
C HIS A 174 1.47 6.28 7.63
N PRO A 175 0.25 5.81 7.92
CA PRO A 175 -0.56 5.09 6.94
C PRO A 175 -0.79 5.97 5.71
N MET A 176 -0.83 5.32 4.55
CA MET A 176 -1.19 5.94 3.28
C MET A 176 -2.33 5.14 2.67
N MET A 177 -3.12 5.76 1.81
CA MET A 177 -4.12 5.07 1.02
C MET A 177 -4.37 5.81 -0.28
N LYS A 178 -5.02 5.12 -1.22
CA LYS A 178 -5.52 5.75 -2.44
C LYS A 178 -7.00 5.43 -2.64
N LEU A 179 -7.70 6.36 -3.28
CA LEU A 179 -8.90 6.04 -4.05
C LEU A 179 -8.48 6.10 -5.51
N ALA A 180 -8.53 4.99 -6.24
CA ALA A 180 -8.11 4.93 -7.64
C ALA A 180 -9.31 4.61 -8.55
N HIS A 181 -9.44 5.36 -9.63
CA HIS A 181 -10.42 5.15 -10.69
C HIS A 181 -9.69 4.85 -12.00
N TYR A 182 -9.96 3.67 -12.56
CA TYR A 182 -9.44 3.21 -13.84
C TYR A 182 -10.56 3.34 -14.89
N PRO A 183 -10.66 4.48 -15.58
CA PRO A 183 -11.73 4.71 -16.55
C PRO A 183 -11.59 3.78 -17.75
N ALA A 184 -12.72 3.53 -18.43
CA ALA A 184 -12.70 2.86 -19.72
C ALA A 184 -11.77 3.63 -20.67
N PRO A 185 -10.82 2.97 -21.34
CA PRO A 185 -9.96 3.65 -22.28
C PRO A 185 -10.78 4.10 -23.51
N ALA A 186 -10.48 5.30 -24.03
CA ALA A 186 -11.21 5.86 -25.18
C ALA A 186 -10.91 5.10 -26.49
N ASN A 187 -9.80 4.38 -26.53
CA ASN A 187 -9.27 3.56 -27.62
C ASN A 187 -8.40 2.43 -27.04
N GLU A 188 -8.00 1.43 -27.83
CA GLU A 188 -7.18 0.28 -27.37
C GLU A 188 -5.75 0.66 -26.90
N GLU A 189 -5.40 1.95 -26.87
CA GLU A 189 -4.05 2.47 -26.65
C GLU A 189 -3.65 2.65 -25.17
N ALA A 190 -4.51 2.31 -24.20
CA ALA A 190 -4.11 2.32 -22.80
C ALA A 190 -3.05 1.22 -22.56
N GLY A 191 -1.78 1.60 -22.55
CA GLY A 191 -0.66 0.66 -22.46
C GLY A 191 -0.56 -0.10 -21.13
N GLN A 192 -0.99 0.51 -20.01
CA GLN A 192 -1.09 -0.13 -18.69
C GLN A 192 -2.09 0.60 -17.78
N GLY A 193 -2.64 -0.12 -16.79
CA GLY A 193 -3.33 0.51 -15.66
C GLY A 193 -2.32 0.99 -14.61
N VAL A 194 -1.43 0.09 -14.19
CA VAL A 194 -0.23 0.37 -13.38
C VAL A 194 0.86 -0.61 -13.83
N GLY A 195 2.07 -0.10 -14.05
CA GLY A 195 3.22 -0.94 -14.42
C GLY A 195 3.62 -1.95 -13.33
N ALA A 196 4.52 -2.89 -13.68
CA ALA A 196 5.03 -3.85 -12.72
C ALA A 196 5.86 -3.15 -11.63
N HIS A 197 5.56 -3.42 -10.36
CA HIS A 197 6.25 -2.82 -9.23
C HIS A 197 6.15 -3.69 -7.96
N HIS A 198 6.92 -3.31 -6.96
CA HIS A 198 6.78 -3.74 -5.58
C HIS A 198 6.23 -2.56 -4.76
N ASP A 199 5.56 -2.88 -3.65
CA ASP A 199 5.21 -1.87 -2.66
C ASP A 199 6.39 -1.64 -1.71
N ALA A 200 6.83 -0.40 -1.56
CA ALA A 200 7.98 -0.05 -0.73
C ALA A 200 7.74 -0.19 0.79
N GLY A 201 6.48 -0.33 1.22
CA GLY A 201 6.06 -0.33 2.63
C GLY A 201 6.25 -1.67 3.35
N VAL A 202 5.44 -1.90 4.39
CA VAL A 202 5.45 -3.14 5.18
C VAL A 202 4.45 -4.14 4.64
N LEU A 203 3.19 -3.71 4.51
CA LEU A 203 2.11 -4.48 3.92
C LEU A 203 1.09 -3.55 3.26
N THR A 204 0.35 -4.11 2.31
CA THR A 204 -0.78 -3.45 1.64
C THR A 204 -2.05 -4.25 1.87
N LEU A 205 -3.15 -3.55 2.16
CA LEU A 205 -4.52 -4.07 2.21
C LEU A 205 -5.27 -3.44 1.04
N LEU A 206 -5.61 -4.24 0.03
CA LEU A 206 -6.28 -3.80 -1.19
C LEU A 206 -7.74 -4.26 -1.19
N LEU A 207 -8.67 -3.30 -1.28
CA LEU A 207 -10.06 -3.58 -1.62
C LEU A 207 -10.32 -3.23 -3.09
N PRO A 208 -10.36 -4.22 -4.00
CA PRO A 208 -10.81 -3.99 -5.37
C PRO A 208 -12.34 -3.95 -5.45
N GLU A 209 -12.89 -3.25 -6.43
CA GLU A 209 -14.34 -3.31 -6.69
C GLU A 209 -14.75 -4.73 -7.09
N GLU A 210 -15.78 -5.27 -6.42
CA GLU A 210 -16.26 -6.64 -6.65
C GLU A 210 -16.57 -6.88 -8.13
N GLY A 211 -16.15 -8.05 -8.64
CA GLY A 211 -16.36 -8.42 -10.04
C GLY A 211 -15.47 -7.69 -11.05
N SER A 212 -14.64 -6.75 -10.60
CA SER A 212 -13.58 -6.18 -11.44
C SER A 212 -12.39 -7.15 -11.56
N GLY A 213 -11.61 -7.00 -12.62
CA GLY A 213 -10.37 -7.74 -12.84
C GLY A 213 -9.20 -6.81 -13.13
N GLY A 214 -8.06 -7.38 -13.49
CA GLY A 214 -6.90 -6.66 -14.04
C GLY A 214 -5.70 -6.54 -13.11
N LEU A 215 -5.83 -6.81 -11.82
CA LEU A 215 -4.65 -7.04 -10.97
C LEU A 215 -3.99 -8.36 -11.41
N GLN A 216 -2.68 -8.30 -11.62
CA GLN A 216 -1.85 -9.48 -11.86
C GLN A 216 -0.67 -9.52 -10.91
N VAL A 217 -0.38 -10.72 -10.40
CA VAL A 217 0.73 -11.00 -9.48
C VAL A 217 1.71 -11.94 -10.17
N GLN A 218 3.01 -11.75 -9.97
CA GLN A 218 4.00 -12.64 -10.54
C GLN A 218 4.21 -13.88 -9.66
N ARG A 219 4.06 -15.08 -10.21
CA ARG A 219 4.37 -16.35 -9.53
C ARG A 219 5.20 -17.23 -10.46
N ASN A 220 6.38 -17.64 -10.01
CA ASN A 220 7.30 -18.49 -10.80
C ASN A 220 7.62 -17.92 -12.19
N GLY A 221 7.73 -16.60 -12.30
CA GLY A 221 8.01 -15.89 -13.56
C GLY A 221 6.78 -15.66 -14.46
N GLU A 222 5.62 -16.20 -14.11
CA GLU A 222 4.37 -16.01 -14.84
C GLU A 222 3.45 -15.00 -14.14
N TRP A 223 2.66 -14.26 -14.91
CA TRP A 223 1.63 -13.37 -14.36
C TRP A 223 0.34 -14.15 -14.17
N ILE A 224 -0.20 -14.15 -12.95
CA ILE A 224 -1.50 -14.74 -12.62
C ILE A 224 -2.52 -13.64 -12.35
N ASP A 225 -3.73 -13.80 -12.86
CA ASP A 225 -4.85 -12.89 -12.57
C ASP A 225 -5.34 -13.08 -11.12
N VAL A 226 -5.67 -11.97 -10.48
CA VAL A 226 -6.27 -11.94 -9.14
C VAL A 226 -7.68 -11.38 -9.26
N GLU A 227 -8.67 -12.20 -8.90
CA GLU A 227 -10.07 -11.85 -8.97
C GLU A 227 -10.49 -10.97 -7.78
N ALA A 228 -11.37 -10.00 -8.02
CA ALA A 228 -11.98 -9.21 -6.96
C ALA A 228 -13.11 -9.99 -6.29
N LEU A 229 -12.78 -10.76 -5.26
CA LEU A 229 -13.73 -11.58 -4.51
C LEU A 229 -14.52 -10.74 -3.47
N PRO A 230 -15.83 -11.04 -3.26
CA PRO A 230 -16.67 -10.29 -2.32
C PRO A 230 -16.14 -10.38 -0.89
N ASN A 231 -16.12 -9.24 -0.18
CA ASN A 231 -15.74 -9.14 1.24
C ASN A 231 -14.38 -9.79 1.57
N LEU A 232 -13.42 -9.73 0.64
CA LEU A 232 -12.05 -10.17 0.86
C LEU A 232 -11.08 -9.05 0.47
N PHE A 233 -10.15 -8.71 1.36
CA PHE A 233 -9.00 -7.90 0.98
C PHE A 233 -7.96 -8.76 0.27
N ILE A 234 -7.28 -8.20 -0.72
CA ILE A 234 -6.04 -8.75 -1.23
C ILE A 234 -4.91 -8.13 -0.41
N VAL A 235 -4.03 -8.98 0.13
CA VAL A 235 -2.93 -8.55 0.99
C VAL A 235 -1.61 -8.92 0.37
N ASN A 236 -0.64 -8.00 0.40
CA ASN A 236 0.73 -8.28 -0.01
C ASN A 236 1.78 -7.70 0.93
N ILE A 237 2.94 -8.34 0.90
CA ILE A 237 4.15 -7.93 1.61
C ILE A 237 4.86 -6.82 0.83
N GLY A 238 5.33 -5.80 1.54
CA GLY A 238 6.17 -4.76 0.99
C GLY A 238 7.66 -5.00 1.23
N GLU A 239 8.49 -4.23 0.52
CA GLU A 239 9.94 -4.35 0.50
C GLU A 239 10.59 -4.21 1.89
N LEU A 240 10.02 -3.41 2.81
CA LEU A 240 10.59 -3.27 4.16
C LEU A 240 10.52 -4.57 4.96
N LEU A 241 9.41 -5.31 4.87
CA LEU A 241 9.24 -6.56 5.60
C LEU A 241 9.99 -7.73 4.93
N GLU A 242 10.08 -7.74 3.61
CA GLU A 242 10.98 -8.65 2.89
C GLU A 242 12.43 -8.44 3.35
N ALA A 243 12.90 -7.19 3.35
CA ALA A 243 14.24 -6.85 3.80
C ALA A 243 14.45 -7.27 5.27
N ALA A 244 13.51 -6.97 6.16
CA ALA A 244 13.60 -7.32 7.58
C ALA A 244 13.79 -8.83 7.84
N THR A 245 13.32 -9.66 6.91
CA THR A 245 13.37 -11.13 7.01
C THR A 245 14.43 -11.74 6.10
N ASP A 246 15.38 -10.94 5.60
CA ASP A 246 16.44 -11.39 4.69
C ASP A 246 15.90 -12.14 3.45
N GLY A 247 14.76 -11.67 2.91
CA GLY A 247 14.12 -12.29 1.75
C GLY A 247 13.37 -13.59 2.05
N TYR A 248 13.15 -13.92 3.33
CA TYR A 248 12.33 -15.06 3.70
C TYR A 248 10.86 -14.82 3.34
N LEU A 249 10.26 -13.72 3.80
CA LEU A 249 8.98 -13.25 3.28
C LEU A 249 9.23 -12.50 1.97
N VAL A 250 8.37 -12.67 0.97
CA VAL A 250 8.61 -12.15 -0.37
C VAL A 250 7.72 -10.96 -0.66
N SER A 251 8.30 -9.85 -1.08
CA SER A 251 7.55 -8.78 -1.75
C SER A 251 7.46 -9.14 -3.23
N THR A 252 6.26 -9.40 -3.73
CA THR A 252 6.09 -9.95 -5.07
C THR A 252 5.74 -8.85 -6.09
N PRO A 253 6.37 -8.85 -7.27
CA PRO A 253 5.98 -7.96 -8.36
C PRO A 253 4.51 -8.14 -8.70
N HIS A 254 3.80 -7.02 -8.78
CA HIS A 254 2.41 -6.98 -9.22
C HIS A 254 2.22 -5.83 -10.22
N ARG A 255 1.19 -5.95 -11.05
CA ARG A 255 0.84 -4.96 -12.06
C ARG A 255 -0.67 -4.87 -12.22
N VAL A 256 -1.14 -3.82 -12.87
CA VAL A 256 -2.55 -3.61 -13.15
C VAL A 256 -2.74 -3.41 -14.65
N LEU A 257 -3.51 -4.31 -15.27
CA LEU A 257 -3.93 -4.18 -16.67
C LEU A 257 -4.92 -3.04 -16.85
N PRO A 258 -4.97 -2.40 -18.02
CA PRO A 258 -6.02 -1.42 -18.33
C PRO A 258 -7.41 -2.06 -18.19
N SER A 259 -8.42 -1.25 -17.86
CA SER A 259 -9.81 -1.73 -17.85
C SER A 259 -10.23 -2.14 -19.26
N PRO A 260 -10.99 -3.24 -19.43
CA PRO A 260 -11.58 -3.59 -20.72
C PRO A 260 -12.39 -2.43 -21.33
N PRO A 261 -12.51 -2.35 -22.67
CA PRO A 261 -13.34 -1.35 -23.30
C PRO A 261 -14.77 -1.34 -22.75
N GLY A 262 -15.28 -0.16 -22.40
CA GLY A 262 -16.63 0.02 -21.87
C GLY A 262 -16.79 -0.30 -20.38
N THR A 263 -15.73 -0.70 -19.67
CA THR A 263 -15.76 -0.88 -18.21
C THR A 263 -14.83 0.09 -17.51
N ALA A 264 -15.29 0.62 -16.37
CA ALA A 264 -14.46 1.33 -15.41
C ALA A 264 -14.40 0.51 -14.13
N ARG A 265 -13.33 0.66 -13.35
CA ARG A 265 -13.24 0.04 -12.03
C ARG A 265 -12.65 0.98 -11.00
N PHE A 266 -13.02 0.73 -9.74
CA PHE A 266 -12.46 1.41 -8.58
C PHE A 266 -11.60 0.47 -7.75
N SER A 267 -10.61 1.04 -7.06
CA SER A 267 -9.70 0.28 -6.20
C SER A 267 -9.22 1.14 -5.05
N ILE A 268 -9.17 0.54 -3.86
CA ILE A 268 -8.87 1.25 -2.61
C ILE A 268 -7.70 0.53 -1.90
N PRO A 269 -6.44 0.78 -2.32
CA PRO A 269 -5.28 0.29 -1.59
C PRO A 269 -5.04 1.13 -0.33
N PHE A 270 -4.72 0.44 0.76
CA PHE A 270 -4.22 1.00 2.01
C PHE A 270 -2.85 0.41 2.31
N PHE A 271 -1.90 1.27 2.68
CA PHE A 271 -0.51 0.92 2.94
C PHE A 271 -0.21 1.19 4.41
N LEU A 272 0.05 0.11 5.16
CA LEU A 272 0.50 0.26 6.53
C LEU A 272 1.99 0.60 6.52
N THR A 273 2.32 1.80 6.98
CA THR A 273 3.69 2.30 7.05
C THR A 273 4.00 2.71 8.49
N PRO A 274 5.16 2.33 9.04
CA PRO A 274 5.53 2.66 10.42
C PRO A 274 5.79 4.16 10.56
N ASN A 275 6.09 4.58 11.77
CA ASN A 275 6.54 5.93 12.07
C ASN A 275 7.69 6.32 11.13
N LEU A 276 7.66 7.55 10.59
CA LEU A 276 8.67 8.04 9.66
C LEU A 276 10.08 8.04 10.27
N ASP A 277 10.19 8.30 11.58
CA ASP A 277 11.47 8.27 12.29
C ASP A 277 11.91 6.85 12.69
N ALA A 278 11.05 5.84 12.51
CA ALA A 278 11.36 4.48 12.92
C ALA A 278 12.46 3.86 12.05
N ARG A 279 13.35 3.15 12.73
CA ARG A 279 14.21 2.14 12.11
C ARG A 279 13.48 0.81 12.13
N PHE A 280 13.19 0.26 10.95
CA PHE A 280 12.55 -1.03 10.83
C PHE A 280 13.53 -2.14 11.29
N PRO A 281 13.16 -2.96 12.28
CA PRO A 281 14.10 -3.91 12.86
C PRO A 281 14.37 -5.08 11.91
N ARG A 282 15.60 -5.60 11.94
CA ARG A 282 15.95 -6.87 11.29
C ARG A 282 15.55 -8.02 12.22
N ILE A 283 14.92 -9.05 11.65
CA ILE A 283 14.51 -10.23 12.39
C ILE A 283 15.65 -11.25 12.45
N GLU A 284 15.99 -11.71 13.66
CA GLU A 284 16.81 -12.90 13.83
C GLU A 284 15.92 -14.14 13.64
N LEU A 285 15.97 -14.72 12.44
CA LEU A 285 15.15 -15.88 12.10
C LEU A 285 15.65 -17.15 12.79
N PRO A 286 14.74 -18.05 13.21
CA PRO A 286 15.09 -19.42 13.59
C PRO A 286 15.94 -20.10 12.50
N PRO A 287 16.93 -20.96 12.87
CA PRO A 287 17.90 -21.51 11.91
C PRO A 287 17.29 -22.19 10.68
N GLU A 288 16.16 -22.88 10.87
CA GLU A 288 15.42 -23.54 9.79
C GLU A 288 14.78 -22.57 8.79
N LEU A 289 14.35 -21.39 9.26
CA LEU A 289 13.79 -20.34 8.40
C LEU A 289 14.91 -19.55 7.72
N ALA A 290 15.97 -19.22 8.48
CA ALA A 290 17.16 -18.54 7.95
C ALA A 290 17.79 -19.32 6.79
N ALA A 291 17.83 -20.66 6.86
CA ALA A 291 18.36 -21.51 5.79
C ALA A 291 17.54 -21.45 4.48
N ALA A 292 16.29 -20.99 4.54
CA ALA A 292 15.40 -20.83 3.39
C ALA A 292 15.26 -19.36 2.95
N ALA A 293 15.91 -18.43 3.65
CA ALA A 293 15.94 -17.03 3.27
C ALA A 293 16.70 -16.84 1.94
N ARG A 294 16.22 -15.91 1.11
CA ARG A 294 16.78 -15.68 -0.23
C ARG A 294 17.97 -14.71 -0.21
N GLY A 295 18.23 -14.10 0.94
CA GLY A 295 19.15 -12.98 1.09
C GLY A 295 18.46 -11.65 0.77
N LEU A 296 19.01 -10.55 1.29
CA LEU A 296 18.54 -9.19 1.04
C LEU A 296 18.29 -8.93 -0.45
N GLY A 297 17.00 -8.75 -0.77
CA GLY A 297 16.57 -8.15 -2.03
C GLY A 297 17.12 -6.73 -2.14
N ARG A 298 17.58 -6.38 -3.34
CA ARG A 298 17.72 -4.98 -3.73
C ARG A 298 16.39 -4.55 -4.34
N ASP A 299 16.03 -3.28 -4.23
CA ASP A 299 14.83 -2.77 -4.92
C ASP A 299 14.94 -3.00 -6.45
N MET A 300 13.84 -2.76 -7.18
CA MET A 300 13.84 -2.90 -8.65
C MET A 300 14.89 -2.04 -9.38
N ALA A 301 15.49 -1.05 -8.71
CA ALA A 301 16.56 -0.21 -9.21
C ALA A 301 17.96 -0.62 -8.71
N GLY A 302 18.07 -1.72 -7.94
CA GLY A 302 19.32 -2.22 -7.39
C GLY A 302 19.83 -1.46 -6.16
N GLN A 303 19.01 -0.62 -5.53
CA GLN A 303 19.36 0.16 -4.34
C GLN A 303 19.08 -0.64 -3.06
N GLU A 304 19.90 -0.38 -2.04
CA GLU A 304 19.69 -0.93 -0.71
C GLU A 304 18.57 -0.15 0.00
N ILE A 305 17.61 -0.87 0.54
CA ILE A 305 16.50 -0.32 1.33
C ILE A 305 17.08 0.15 2.68
N SER A 306 16.90 1.43 3.00
CA SER A 306 17.32 1.96 4.29
C SER A 306 16.52 1.30 5.41
N ASP A 307 17.11 1.14 6.59
CA ASP A 307 16.34 0.77 7.78
C ASP A 307 15.43 1.91 8.25
N ILE A 308 15.66 3.17 7.86
CA ILE A 308 14.82 4.32 8.24
C ILE A 308 13.60 4.42 7.29
N SER A 309 12.41 4.19 7.84
CA SER A 309 11.13 4.20 7.09
C SER A 309 10.90 5.50 6.32
N GLY A 310 11.06 6.64 7.00
CA GLY A 310 10.83 7.95 6.42
C GLY A 310 11.80 8.26 5.27
N LEU A 311 13.04 7.81 5.35
CA LEU A 311 14.03 8.04 4.28
C LEU A 311 13.65 7.29 3.00
N ASN A 312 13.20 6.03 3.11
CA ASN A 312 12.70 5.27 1.96
C ASN A 312 11.48 5.95 1.34
N THR A 313 10.53 6.36 2.18
CA THR A 313 9.30 7.02 1.74
C THR A 313 9.61 8.34 1.04
N LEU A 314 10.50 9.16 1.63
CA LEU A 314 10.90 10.45 1.07
C LEU A 314 11.58 10.29 -0.28
N LYS A 315 12.58 9.42 -0.39
CA LYS A 315 13.28 9.14 -1.66
C LYS A 315 12.31 8.69 -2.75
N SER A 316 11.35 7.83 -2.39
CA SER A 316 10.31 7.38 -3.30
C SER A 316 9.45 8.56 -3.78
N ARG A 317 8.97 9.42 -2.88
CA ARG A 317 8.14 10.58 -3.24
C ARG A 317 8.88 11.61 -4.09
N LEU A 318 10.12 11.95 -3.73
CA LEU A 318 10.94 12.90 -4.48
C LEU A 318 11.17 12.45 -5.93
N ARG A 319 11.33 11.14 -6.14
CA ARG A 319 11.54 10.55 -7.47
C ARG A 319 10.25 10.40 -8.27
N ALA A 320 9.17 9.95 -7.62
CA ALA A 320 7.91 9.64 -8.30
C ALA A 320 7.11 10.90 -8.68
N HIS A 321 7.31 12.00 -7.96
CA HIS A 321 6.50 13.22 -8.07
C HIS A 321 7.37 14.45 -8.39
N PRO A 322 7.99 14.51 -9.57
CA PRO A 322 8.98 15.55 -9.91
C PRO A 322 8.39 16.97 -9.91
N GLU A 323 7.11 17.14 -10.25
CA GLU A 323 6.46 18.46 -10.26
C GLU A 323 6.26 19.03 -8.85
N THR A 324 5.65 18.25 -7.95
CA THR A 324 5.54 18.59 -6.53
C THR A 324 6.91 18.80 -5.89
N THR A 325 7.88 17.95 -6.26
CA THR A 325 9.26 18.04 -5.79
C THR A 325 9.91 19.34 -6.24
N ALA A 326 9.81 19.71 -7.52
CA ALA A 326 10.37 20.95 -8.04
C ALA A 326 9.74 22.18 -7.38
N ARG A 327 8.45 22.12 -7.05
CA ARG A 327 7.70 23.22 -6.44
C ARG A 327 8.03 23.44 -4.96
N TYR A 328 8.15 22.37 -4.18
CA TYR A 328 8.25 22.47 -2.71
C TYR A 328 9.56 21.96 -2.12
N HIS A 329 10.27 21.04 -2.80
CA HIS A 329 11.36 20.25 -2.23
C HIS A 329 12.61 20.19 -3.11
N ALA A 330 12.81 21.16 -4.01
CA ALA A 330 13.91 21.12 -4.99
C ALA A 330 15.29 21.04 -4.34
N GLU A 331 15.53 21.84 -3.29
CA GLU A 331 16.78 21.84 -2.54
C GLU A 331 16.99 20.51 -1.79
N LEU A 332 15.92 19.99 -1.19
CA LEU A 332 15.95 18.71 -0.48
C LEU A 332 16.26 17.55 -1.44
N ALA A 333 15.63 17.53 -2.62
CA ALA A 333 15.91 16.53 -3.65
C ALA A 333 17.39 16.57 -4.09
N ALA A 334 17.93 17.77 -4.31
CA ALA A 334 19.33 17.94 -4.69
C ALA A 334 20.32 17.46 -3.60
N SER A 335 19.95 17.58 -2.33
CA SER A 335 20.79 17.13 -1.20
C SER A 335 20.85 15.61 -1.01
N LEU A 336 19.88 14.87 -1.58
CA LEU A 336 19.72 13.43 -1.42
C LEU A 336 20.06 12.62 -2.69
N ALA A 337 20.36 13.30 -3.81
CA ALA A 337 20.72 12.70 -5.11
C ALA A 337 22.18 12.22 -5.14
#